data_AF-A0AA37VCP2-F1
#
_entry.id   AF-A0AA37VCP2-F1
#
_cell.length_a   1.000
_cell.length_b   1.000
_cell.length_c   1.000
_cell.angle_alpha   90.00
_cell.angle_beta   90.00
_cell.angle_gamma   90.00
#
_symmetry.space_group_name_H-M   'P 1'
#
loop_
_entity.id
_entity.type
_entity.pdbx_description
1 polymer ?
#
loop_
_entity_poly.entity_id
_entity_poly.type
_entity_poly.pdbx_seq_one_letter_code
_entity_poly.pdbx_strand_id
1 'polypeptide(L)'
;MRPGYRDYGPEIVGRLQFIHRGQAAGLTLQKVRQILTIHDRGEVPCGHVRQVLNTRLDQVRAQVAELVALEGHLQTLLDRASHGSPTELDHPAVCWILEYDLDPPANGELTDFRV
;
A
#
# COMPACT_ATOMS: atom_id res chain seq x y z
N MET A 1 -30.54 -35.92 15.16
CA MET A 1 -30.64 -34.47 14.93
C MET A 1 -29.22 -33.90 14.98
N ARG A 2 -28.65 -33.39 13.88
CA ARG A 2 -27.34 -32.73 13.90
C ARG A 2 -27.57 -31.24 14.15
N PRO A 3 -27.27 -30.68 15.35
CA PRO A 3 -27.34 -29.25 15.56
C PRO A 3 -26.06 -28.62 15.00
N GLY A 4 -26.21 -27.71 14.05
CA GLY A 4 -25.05 -27.05 13.43
C GLY A 4 -25.39 -26.07 12.31
N TYR A 5 -26.61 -26.10 11.79
CA TYR A 5 -27.05 -25.10 10.82
C TYR A 5 -27.64 -23.89 11.53
N ARG A 6 -27.07 -22.70 11.29
CA ARG A 6 -27.72 -21.43 11.59
C ARG A 6 -28.54 -21.04 10.37
N ASP A 7 -29.86 -21.04 10.52
CA ASP A 7 -30.75 -20.40 9.54
C ASP A 7 -30.57 -18.89 9.65
N TYR A 8 -30.12 -18.29 8.55
CA TYR A 8 -29.93 -16.86 8.43
C TYR A 8 -31.03 -16.29 7.54
N GLY A 9 -31.76 -15.32 8.06
CA GLY A 9 -32.76 -14.58 7.29
C GLY A 9 -32.12 -13.80 6.13
N PRO A 10 -32.94 -13.36 5.15
CA PRO A 10 -32.47 -12.58 4.01
C PRO A 10 -31.78 -11.28 4.41
N GLU A 11 -32.05 -10.70 5.59
CA GLU A 11 -31.34 -9.49 6.05
C GLU A 11 -29.86 -9.75 6.34
N ILE A 12 -29.54 -10.93 6.90
CA ILE A 12 -28.16 -11.33 7.19
C ILE A 12 -27.40 -11.56 5.88
N VAL A 13 -28.06 -12.13 4.87
CA VAL A 13 -27.47 -12.33 3.54
C VAL A 13 -27.12 -10.99 2.90
N GLY A 14 -28.02 -10.01 2.96
CA GLY A 14 -27.75 -8.65 2.47
C GLY A 14 -26.55 -8.00 3.16
N ARG A 15 -26.45 -8.15 4.49
CA ARG A 15 -25.31 -7.66 5.27
C ARG A 15 -24.00 -8.36 4.90
N LEU A 16 -24.00 -9.67 4.70
CA LEU A 16 -22.80 -10.43 4.28
C LEU A 16 -22.33 -10.00 2.89
N GLN A 17 -23.26 -9.80 1.95
CA GLN A 17 -22.90 -9.28 0.61
C GLN A 17 -22.32 -7.87 0.69
N PHE A 18 -22.82 -7.02 1.58
CA PHE A 18 -22.24 -5.70 1.82
C PHE A 18 -20.81 -5.80 2.36
N ILE A 19 -20.57 -6.68 3.35
CA ILE A 19 -19.24 -6.91 3.91
C ILE A 19 -18.27 -7.39 2.83
N HIS A 20 -18.68 -8.37 2.03
CA HIS A 20 -17.86 -8.92 0.95
C HIS A 20 -17.51 -7.85 -0.09
N ARG A 21 -18.46 -6.99 -0.48
CA ARG A 21 -18.19 -5.85 -1.38
C ARG A 21 -17.21 -4.84 -0.78
N GLY A 22 -17.34 -4.54 0.51
CA GLY A 22 -16.39 -3.67 1.23
C GLY A 22 -14.97 -4.25 1.25
N GLN A 23 -14.84 -5.56 1.51
CA GLN A 23 -13.55 -6.25 1.47
C GLN A 23 -12.95 -6.28 0.07
N ALA A 24 -13.75 -6.52 -0.96
CA ALA A 24 -13.30 -6.47 -2.36
C ALA A 24 -12.82 -5.06 -2.76
N ALA A 25 -13.38 -4.00 -2.17
CA ALA A 25 -12.90 -2.63 -2.33
C ALA A 25 -11.63 -2.30 -1.51
N GLY A 26 -11.03 -3.29 -0.84
CA GLY A 26 -9.83 -3.12 -0.04
C GLY A 26 -10.08 -2.46 1.32
N LEU A 27 -11.32 -2.47 1.82
CA LEU A 27 -11.63 -1.98 3.16
C LEU A 27 -11.38 -3.05 4.22
N THR A 28 -10.86 -2.63 5.37
CA THR A 28 -10.73 -3.51 6.53
C THR A 28 -12.09 -3.80 7.15
N LEU A 29 -12.22 -4.95 7.82
CA LEU A 29 -13.44 -5.31 8.55
C LEU A 29 -13.85 -4.25 9.59
N GLN A 30 -12.87 -3.54 10.17
CA GLN A 30 -13.13 -2.44 11.09
C GLN A 30 -13.88 -1.28 10.41
N LYS A 31 -13.46 -0.88 9.21
CA LYS A 31 -14.12 0.20 8.43
C LYS A 31 -15.51 -0.22 7.95
N VAL A 32 -15.66 -1.47 7.51
CA VAL A 32 -16.97 -2.04 7.15
C VAL A 32 -17.91 -2.06 8.37
N ARG A 33 -17.41 -2.42 9.56
CA ARG A 33 -18.19 -2.38 10.80
C ARG A 33 -18.67 -0.97 11.16
N GLN A 34 -17.82 0.05 10.99
CA GLN A 34 -18.21 1.45 11.23
C GLN A 34 -19.36 1.86 10.30
N ILE A 35 -19.28 1.51 9.01
CA ILE A 35 -20.35 1.79 8.05
C ILE A 35 -21.66 1.09 8.47
N LEU A 36 -21.58 -0.18 8.86
CA LEU A 36 -22.76 -0.93 9.33
C LEU A 36 -23.37 -0.32 10.60
N THR A 37 -22.54 0.22 11.50
CA THR A 37 -23.03 0.86 12.73
C THR A 37 -23.84 2.13 12.44
N ILE A 38 -23.46 2.90 11.42
CA ILE A 38 -24.21 4.08 10.98
C ILE A 38 -25.56 3.65 10.37
N HIS A 39 -25.54 2.64 9.50
CA HIS A 39 -26.75 2.07 8.93
C HIS A 39 -27.71 1.53 10.01
N ASP A 40 -27.18 0.85 11.02
CA ASP A 40 -27.97 0.28 12.13
C ASP A 40 -28.66 1.35 12.99
N ARG A 41 -28.21 2.60 12.92
CA ARG A 41 -28.87 3.76 13.56
C ARG A 41 -29.98 4.37 12.69
N GLY A 42 -30.24 3.82 11.51
CA GLY A 42 -31.23 4.32 10.55
C GLY A 42 -30.72 5.45 9.65
N GLU A 43 -29.42 5.76 9.69
CA GLU A 43 -28.80 6.79 8.87
C GLU A 43 -28.29 6.22 7.55
N VAL A 44 -28.25 7.06 6.51
CA VAL A 44 -27.71 6.68 5.20
C VAL A 44 -26.18 6.88 5.20
N PRO A 45 -25.36 5.81 5.17
CA PRO A 45 -23.92 5.93 5.38
C PRO A 45 -23.13 6.39 4.13
N CYS A 46 -23.79 6.81 3.04
CA CYS A 46 -23.17 7.09 1.75
C CYS A 46 -22.01 8.10 1.83
N GLY A 47 -22.15 9.15 2.65
CA GLY A 47 -21.07 10.13 2.87
C GLY A 47 -19.85 9.52 3.53
N HIS A 48 -20.07 8.69 4.56
CA HIS A 48 -18.98 8.00 5.27
C HIS A 48 -18.29 6.97 4.38
N VAL A 49 -19.07 6.19 3.60
CA VAL A 49 -18.54 5.25 2.60
C VAL A 49 -17.65 5.96 1.60
N ARG A 50 -18.10 7.11 1.04
CA ARG A 50 -17.32 7.91 0.10
C ARG A 50 -15.99 8.39 0.71
N GLN A 51 -16.03 8.88 1.95
CA GLN A 51 -14.82 9.32 2.65
C GLN A 51 -13.83 8.16 2.84
N VAL A 52 -14.31 7.01 3.31
CA VAL A 52 -13.50 5.81 3.53
C VAL A 52 -12.86 5.31 2.22
N LEU A 53 -13.60 5.33 1.12
CA LEU A 53 -13.10 4.96 -0.21
C LEU A 53 -12.04 5.94 -0.71
N ASN A 54 -12.25 7.25 -0.55
CA ASN A 54 -11.26 8.26 -0.93
C ASN A 54 -9.94 8.05 -0.17
N THR A 55 -10.00 7.89 1.15
CA THR A 55 -8.80 7.62 1.95
C THR A 55 -8.09 6.34 1.49
N ARG A 56 -8.84 5.28 1.15
CA ARG A 56 -8.23 4.05 0.64
C ARG A 56 -7.58 4.26 -0.72
N LEU A 57 -8.21 5.02 -1.62
CA LEU A 57 -7.65 5.36 -2.92
C LEU A 57 -6.33 6.11 -2.78
N ASP A 58 -6.24 7.08 -1.88
CA ASP A 58 -5.01 7.84 -1.64
C ASP A 58 -3.88 6.95 -1.09
N GLN A 59 -4.21 6.02 -0.19
CA GLN A 59 -3.24 5.02 0.29
C GLN A 59 -2.72 4.12 -0.84
N VAL A 60 -3.61 3.68 -1.73
CA VAL A 60 -3.21 2.85 -2.89
C VAL A 60 -2.31 3.66 -3.82
N ARG A 61 -2.62 4.93 -4.08
CA ARG A 61 -1.77 5.80 -4.90
C ARG A 61 -0.38 5.99 -4.31
N ALA A 62 -0.29 6.19 -2.98
CA ALA A 62 1.00 6.28 -2.30
C ALA A 62 1.82 5.00 -2.44
N GLN A 63 1.19 3.83 -2.22
CA GLN A 63 1.85 2.54 -2.38
C GLN A 63 2.31 2.29 -3.83
N VAL A 64 1.52 2.70 -4.83
CA VAL A 64 1.93 2.63 -6.24
C VAL A 64 3.14 3.51 -6.49
N ALA A 65 3.18 4.74 -5.96
CA ALA A 65 4.33 5.63 -6.12
C ALA A 65 5.61 5.02 -5.51
N GLU A 66 5.51 4.41 -4.33
CA GLU A 66 6.64 3.69 -3.69
C GLU A 66 7.12 2.51 -4.55
N LEU A 67 6.18 1.71 -5.08
CA LEU A 67 6.51 0.57 -5.94
C LEU A 67 7.16 1.00 -7.26
N VAL A 68 6.70 2.10 -7.87
CA VAL A 68 7.31 2.67 -9.09
C VAL A 68 8.73 3.19 -8.79
N ALA A 69 8.94 3.83 -7.64
CA ALA A 69 10.27 4.27 -7.23
C ALA A 69 11.22 3.08 -7.03
N LEU A 70 10.75 2.01 -6.40
CA LEU A 70 11.50 0.77 -6.22
C LEU A 70 11.82 0.12 -7.57
N GLU A 71 10.85 0.06 -8.49
CA GLU A 71 11.05 -0.45 -9.84
C GLU A 71 12.17 0.31 -10.58
N GLY A 72 12.15 1.65 -10.52
CA GLY A 72 13.20 2.47 -11.14
C GLY A 72 14.58 2.26 -10.52
N HIS A 73 14.66 2.07 -9.20
CA HIS A 73 15.91 1.73 -8.53
C HIS A 73 16.44 0.36 -8.99
N LEU A 74 15.57 -0.66 -9.05
CA LEU A 74 15.93 -1.99 -9.55
C LEU A 74 16.38 -1.95 -11.01
N GLN A 75 15.71 -1.18 -11.87
CA GLN A 75 16.13 -0.97 -13.26
C GLN A 75 17.52 -0.34 -13.34
N THR A 76 17.79 0.69 -12.53
CA THR A 76 19.11 1.33 -12.48
C THR A 76 20.21 0.35 -12.09
N LEU A 77 19.96 -0.52 -11.10
CA LEU A 77 20.92 -1.55 -10.70
C LEU A 77 21.19 -2.56 -11.84
N LEU A 78 20.15 -2.96 -12.57
CA LEU A 78 20.27 -3.89 -13.69
C LEU A 78 20.95 -3.28 -14.93
N ASP A 79 20.69 -2.01 -15.23
CA ASP A 79 21.36 -1.30 -16.33
C ASP A 79 22.87 -1.19 -16.04
N ARG A 80 23.22 -0.84 -14.81
CA ARG A 80 24.63 -0.83 -14.36
C ARG A 80 25.26 -2.22 -14.48
N ALA A 81 24.57 -3.27 -14.04
CA ALA A 81 25.03 -4.64 -14.17
C ALA A 81 25.29 -5.06 -15.63
N SER A 82 24.51 -4.49 -16.56
CA SER A 82 24.61 -4.79 -18.00
C SER A 82 25.71 -4.00 -18.71
N HIS A 83 26.03 -2.80 -18.23
CA HIS A 83 27.01 -1.89 -18.85
C HIS A 83 28.37 -1.86 -18.15
N GLY A 84 28.46 -2.30 -16.90
CA GLY A 84 29.71 -2.47 -16.17
C GLY A 84 30.25 -3.90 -16.29
N SER A 85 31.57 -4.03 -16.30
CA SER A 85 32.24 -5.27 -15.93
C SER A 85 33.12 -4.98 -14.72
N PRO A 86 33.17 -5.87 -13.71
CA PRO A 86 34.14 -5.72 -12.64
C PRO A 86 35.53 -5.77 -13.29
N THR A 87 36.27 -4.67 -13.20
CA THR A 87 37.70 -4.66 -13.48
C THR A 87 38.35 -5.65 -12.51
N GLU A 88 39.22 -6.54 -12.98
CA GLU A 88 39.88 -7.58 -12.15
C GLU A 88 40.64 -7.02 -10.92
N LEU A 89 40.79 -5.70 -10.81
CA LEU A 89 41.43 -4.97 -9.71
C LEU A 89 40.45 -4.53 -8.60
N ASP A 90 39.15 -4.65 -8.81
CA ASP A 90 38.11 -4.35 -7.81
C ASP A 90 37.46 -5.67 -7.38
N HIS A 91 37.88 -6.19 -6.24
CA HIS A 91 37.23 -7.34 -5.61
C HIS A 91 36.11 -6.80 -4.69
N PRO A 92 34.85 -6.67 -5.15
CA PRO A 92 33.75 -6.37 -4.24
C PRO A 92 33.69 -7.45 -3.15
N ALA A 93 33.31 -7.06 -1.92
CA ALA A 93 33.29 -7.98 -0.78
C ALA A 93 32.23 -9.08 -0.96
N VAL A 94 31.15 -8.78 -1.69
CA VAL A 94 30.04 -9.69 -2.01
C VAL A 94 29.54 -9.46 -3.45
N CYS A 95 29.14 -8.23 -3.81
CA CYS A 95 28.65 -7.93 -5.18
C CYS A 95 28.71 -6.44 -5.51
N TRP A 96 29.46 -6.09 -6.57
CA TRP A 96 29.62 -4.71 -7.05
C TRP A 96 28.31 -4.05 -7.49
N ILE A 97 27.27 -4.83 -7.81
CA ILE A 97 25.95 -4.31 -8.22
C ILE A 97 25.23 -3.65 -7.03
N LEU A 98 25.37 -4.20 -5.82
CA LEU A 98 24.65 -3.73 -4.62
C LEU A 98 25.53 -2.93 -3.66
N GLU A 99 26.85 -3.01 -3.78
CA GLU A 99 27.80 -2.36 -2.86
C GLU A 99 28.15 -0.92 -3.24
N TYR A 100 27.80 -0.48 -4.45
CA TYR A 100 28.12 0.86 -4.93
C TYR A 100 26.97 1.85 -4.64
N ASP A 101 26.66 2.02 -3.36
CA ASP A 101 25.91 3.19 -2.86
C ASP A 101 26.45 3.60 -1.47
N LEU A 102 27.52 4.40 -1.49
CA LEU A 102 27.76 5.40 -0.46
C LEU A 102 28.19 6.71 -1.14
N ASP A 103 27.36 7.23 -2.07
CA ASP A 103 27.29 8.68 -2.25
C ASP A 103 25.95 9.16 -1.67
N PRO A 104 25.96 9.96 -0.59
CA PRO A 104 24.73 10.47 0.00
C PRO A 104 23.97 11.34 -1.01
N PRO A 105 22.62 11.36 -0.98
CA PRO A 105 21.86 12.20 -1.87
C PRO A 105 22.22 13.67 -1.59
N ALA A 106 22.83 14.32 -2.59
CA ALA A 106 23.00 15.76 -2.61
C ALA A 106 21.61 16.42 -2.70
N ASN A 107 20.99 16.64 -1.55
CA ASN A 107 19.81 17.47 -1.40
C ASN A 107 19.98 18.35 -0.16
N GLY A 108 20.25 19.64 -0.39
CA GLY A 108 19.92 20.70 0.56
C GLY A 108 21.04 21.63 1.00
N GLU A 109 21.93 22.10 0.11
CA GLU A 109 22.64 23.36 0.40
C GLU A 109 21.69 24.52 0.09
N LEU A 110 20.93 24.92 1.12
CA LEU A 110 20.22 26.19 1.16
C LEU A 110 20.50 26.85 2.53
N THR A 111 21.09 28.03 2.39
CA THR A 111 21.04 29.19 3.30
C THR A 111 21.88 29.15 4.57
N ASP A 112 23.07 29.76 4.45
CA ASP A 112 23.34 31.07 5.04
C ASP A 112 22.62 31.37 6.37
N PHE A 113 23.32 31.12 7.47
CA PHE A 113 23.10 31.84 8.73
C PHE A 113 24.45 32.10 9.38
N ARG A 114 25.07 33.21 8.98
CA ARG A 114 26.26 33.76 9.63
C ARG A 114 25.81 34.66 10.78
N VAL A 115 26.27 34.35 12.00
CA VAL A 115 26.31 35.27 13.16
C VAL A 115 27.41 36.31 12.94
#